data_AF-A0A815Y6G6-F1
#
_entry.id   AF-A0A815Y6G6-F1
#
_cell.length_a   1.000
_cell.length_b   1.000
_cell.length_c   1.000
_cell.angle_alpha   90.00
_cell.angle_beta   90.00
_cell.angle_gamma   90.00
#
_symmetry.space_group_name_H-M   'P 1'
#
loop_
_entity.id
_entity.type
_entity.pdbx_description
1 polymer ?
#
loop_
_entity_poly.entity_id
_entity_poly.type
_entity_poly.pdbx_seq_one_letter_code
_entity_poly.pdbx_strand_id
1 'polypeptide(L)'
;VTVLLERKVGPFFVKVPCVDNFGSCNYGNACELWAEFCPKMYAARFGLPCECPIAANIYSVSNANIVVDKKVPPELLGEYR
;
A
#
# COMPACT_ATOMS: atom_id res chain seq x y z
N VAL A 1 -6.20 -9.06 -5.88
CA VAL A 1 -5.48 -9.11 -4.60
C VAL A 1 -6.41 -8.64 -3.51
N THR A 2 -6.63 -9.47 -2.49
CA THR A 2 -7.52 -9.12 -1.38
C THR A 2 -6.70 -8.64 -0.20
N VAL A 3 -7.02 -7.45 0.31
CA VAL A 3 -6.44 -6.91 1.53
C VAL A 3 -7.47 -6.97 2.64
N LEU A 4 -7.06 -7.43 3.82
CA LEU A 4 -7.83 -7.33 5.05
C LEU A 4 -7.10 -6.33 5.95
N LEU A 5 -7.75 -5.20 6.23
CA LEU A 5 -7.24 -4.19 7.14
C LEU A 5 -8.12 -4.17 8.39
N GLU A 6 -7.50 -4.29 9.55
CA GLU A 6 -8.21 -4.25 10.83
C GLU A 6 -7.67 -3.13 11.72
N ARG A 7 -8.57 -2.45 12.43
CA ARG A 7 -8.24 -1.43 13.43
C ARG A 7 -8.52 -1.94 14.82
N LYS A 8 -7.61 -1.66 15.75
CA LYS A 8 -7.81 -1.96 17.17
C LYS A 8 -8.81 -0.99 17.81
N VAL A 9 -9.84 -1.52 18.44
CA VAL A 9 -10.86 -0.79 19.21
C VAL A 9 -11.04 -1.51 20.55
N GLY A 10 -10.46 -0.94 21.61
CA GLY A 10 -10.38 -1.61 22.91
C GLY A 10 -9.59 -2.93 22.80
N PRO A 11 -10.15 -4.08 23.24
CA PRO A 11 -9.49 -5.37 23.13
C PRO A 11 -9.70 -6.06 21.76
N PHE A 12 -10.52 -5.50 20.87
CA PHE A 12 -10.92 -6.14 19.62
C PHE A 12 -10.24 -5.51 18.39
N PHE A 13 -10.07 -6.31 17.34
CA PHE A 13 -9.73 -5.83 16.00
C PHE A 13 -10.98 -5.87 15.14
N VAL A 14 -11.33 -4.73 14.55
CA VAL A 14 -12.52 -4.56 13.73
C VAL A 14 -12.10 -4.32 12.29
N LYS A 15 -12.71 -5.06 11.38
CA LYS A 15 -12.50 -4.91 9.94
C LYS A 15 -12.84 -3.50 9.49
N VAL A 16 -11.88 -2.84 8.84
CA VAL A 16 -12.09 -1.54 8.19
C VAL A 16 -12.75 -1.79 6.83
N PRO A 17 -13.95 -1.24 6.55
CA PRO A 17 -14.61 -1.43 5.26
C PRO A 17 -13.81 -0.77 4.13
N CYS A 18 -14.02 -1.24 2.90
CA CYS A 18 -13.43 -0.60 1.72
C CYS A 18 -14.24 0.65 1.36
N VAL A 19 -13.60 1.82 1.38
CA VAL A 19 -14.16 3.10 0.95
C VAL A 19 -13.08 3.84 0.15
N ASP A 20 -13.40 4.30 -1.06
CA ASP A 20 -12.47 5.06 -1.92
C ASP A 20 -11.06 4.44 -2.05
N ASN A 21 -11.01 3.13 -2.29
CA ASN A 21 -9.76 2.34 -2.36
C ASN A 21 -8.90 2.36 -1.07
N PHE A 22 -9.53 2.59 0.08
CA PHE A 22 -8.90 2.48 1.40
C PHE A 22 -9.66 1.49 2.29
N GLY A 23 -8.93 0.65 3.03
CA GLY A 23 -9.50 -0.37 3.93
C GLY A 23 -9.38 -1.79 3.40
N SER A 24 -10.32 -2.66 3.78
CA SER A 24 -10.35 -4.07 3.37
C SER A 24 -10.90 -4.23 1.94
N CYS A 25 -10.13 -3.77 0.97
CA CYS A 25 -10.51 -3.74 -0.44
C CYS A 25 -10.05 -5.00 -1.19
N ASN A 26 -10.78 -5.34 -2.24
CA ASN A 26 -10.32 -6.29 -3.25
C ASN A 26 -9.89 -5.51 -4.49
N TYR A 27 -8.59 -5.54 -4.75
CA TYR A 27 -8.00 -4.90 -5.91
C TYR A 27 -7.94 -5.90 -7.05
N GLY A 28 -8.87 -5.79 -8.00
CA GLY A 28 -9.00 -6.74 -9.11
C GLY A 28 -7.73 -6.88 -9.92
N ASN A 29 -7.06 -5.75 -10.21
CA ASN A 29 -5.80 -5.72 -10.92
C ASN A 29 -4.74 -4.90 -10.16
N ALA A 30 -3.82 -5.59 -9.50
CA ALA A 30 -2.72 -4.92 -8.80
C ALA A 30 -1.78 -4.17 -9.77
N CYS A 31 -1.73 -4.57 -11.04
CA CYS A 31 -0.91 -3.88 -12.04
C CYS A 31 -1.43 -2.50 -12.40
N GLU A 32 -2.76 -2.30 -12.40
CA GLU A 32 -3.36 -0.99 -12.66
C GLU A 32 -3.01 0.02 -11.55
N LEU A 33 -3.06 -0.43 -10.30
CA LEU A 33 -2.65 0.40 -9.16
C LEU A 33 -1.15 0.66 -9.16
N TRP A 34 -0.35 -0.37 -9.41
CA TRP A 34 1.10 -0.25 -9.38
C TRP A 34 1.62 0.75 -10.42
N ALA A 35 1.03 0.76 -11.63
CA ALA A 35 1.38 1.71 -12.67
C ALA A 35 1.08 3.17 -12.27
N GLU A 36 0.01 3.41 -11.52
CA GLU A 36 -0.36 4.75 -11.01
C GLU A 36 0.56 5.19 -9.86
N PHE A 37 0.89 4.27 -8.95
CA PHE A 37 1.61 4.56 -7.70
C PHE A 37 3.12 4.34 -7.74
N CYS A 38 3.69 3.90 -8.87
CA CYS A 38 5.13 3.77 -9.05
C CYS A 38 5.68 4.96 -9.87
N PRO A 39 5.88 6.15 -9.26
CA PRO A 39 6.60 7.22 -9.91
C PRO A 39 7.94 6.70 -10.43
N LYS A 40 8.33 7.16 -11.63
CA LYS A 40 9.62 6.82 -12.26
C LYS A 40 10.83 6.96 -11.32
N MET A 41 10.73 7.85 -10.32
CA MET A 41 11.76 8.02 -9.30
C MET A 41 12.02 6.77 -8.45
N TYR A 42 11.01 5.93 -8.18
CA TYR A 42 11.17 4.71 -7.38
C TYR A 42 11.79 3.58 -8.18
N ALA A 43 11.43 3.44 -9.46
CA ALA A 43 12.17 2.58 -10.39
C ALA A 43 13.64 2.99 -10.47
N ALA A 44 13.91 4.29 -10.62
CA ALA A 44 15.29 4.79 -10.68
C ALA A 44 16.05 4.62 -9.36
N ARG A 45 15.39 4.81 -8.21
CA ARG A 45 16.02 4.76 -6.89
C ARG A 45 16.24 3.33 -6.37
N PHE A 46 15.30 2.43 -6.64
CA PHE A 46 15.30 1.08 -6.07
C PHE A 46 15.45 -0.04 -7.10
N GLY A 47 15.51 0.28 -8.40
CA GLY A 47 15.62 -0.72 -9.47
C GLY A 47 14.37 -1.61 -9.59
N LEU A 48 13.23 -1.16 -9.05
CA LEU A 48 11.98 -1.91 -9.11
C LEU A 48 11.27 -1.70 -10.46
N PRO A 49 10.69 -2.74 -11.06
CA PRO A 49 9.89 -2.60 -12.26
C PRO A 49 8.58 -1.88 -11.91
N CYS A 50 8.29 -0.76 -12.59
CA CYS A 50 7.02 -0.03 -12.45
C CYS A 50 5.94 -0.51 -13.44
N GLU A 51 6.30 -1.38 -14.38
CA GLU A 51 5.41 -1.88 -15.43
C GLU A 51 5.17 -3.37 -15.23
N CYS A 52 3.95 -3.82 -15.52
CA CYS A 52 3.62 -5.23 -15.59
C CYS A 52 3.83 -5.78 -17.01
N PRO A 53 4.15 -7.09 -17.16
CA PRO A 53 4.34 -8.05 -16.08
C PRO A 53 5.67 -7.87 -15.34
N ILE A 54 5.66 -8.01 -14.02
CA ILE A 54 6.88 -8.04 -13.21
C ILE A 54 7.59 -9.37 -13.46
N ALA A 55 8.86 -9.30 -13.90
CA ALA A 55 9.66 -10.49 -14.18
C ALA A 55 9.91 -11.30 -12.89
N ALA A 56 9.97 -12.63 -13.01
CA ALA A 56 10.32 -13.47 -11.87
C ALA A 56 11.79 -13.26 -11.49
N ASN A 57 12.07 -12.56 -10.40
CA ASN A 57 13.41 -12.28 -9.89
C ASN A 57 13.38 -11.92 -8.39
N ILE A 58 14.56 -11.80 -7.77
CA ILE A 58 14.70 -11.30 -6.41
C ILE A 58 14.79 -9.77 -6.46
N TYR A 59 13.78 -9.10 -5.91
CA TYR A 59 13.75 -7.65 -5.76
C TYR A 59 14.03 -7.28 -4.31
N SER A 60 15.09 -6.50 -4.09
CA SER A 60 15.54 -6.10 -2.74
C SER A 60 15.47 -4.59 -2.58
N VAL A 61 14.75 -4.14 -1.55
CA VAL A 61 14.68 -2.72 -1.16
C VAL A 61 15.27 -2.59 0.23
N SER A 62 16.42 -1.94 0.35
CA SER A 62 17.10 -1.70 1.62
C SER A 62 17.08 -0.20 1.96
N ASN A 63 16.73 0.13 3.21
CA ASN A 63 16.80 1.50 3.75
C ASN A 63 16.07 2.57 2.89
N ALA A 64 14.78 2.37 2.64
CA ALA A 64 13.94 3.34 1.95
C ALA A 64 13.37 4.39 2.91
N ASN A 65 13.64 5.67 2.63
CA ASN A 65 12.95 6.79 3.28
C ASN A 65 11.88 7.32 2.33
N ILE A 66 10.61 7.22 2.76
CA ILE A 66 9.43 7.69 2.04
C ILE A 66 8.80 8.82 2.85
N VAL A 67 8.60 9.97 2.20
CA VAL A 67 7.92 11.11 2.81
C VAL A 67 6.42 10.93 2.63
N VAL A 68 5.68 10.98 3.73
CA VAL A 68 4.21 10.96 3.72
C VAL A 68 3.73 12.41 3.80
N ASP A 69 3.41 12.99 2.65
CA ASP A 69 3.27 14.44 2.47
C ASP A 69 1.89 15.01 2.86
N LYS A 70 0.98 14.17 3.38
CA LYS A 70 -0.36 14.59 3.81
C LYS A 70 -0.54 14.36 5.31
N LYS A 71 -1.10 15.37 5.99
CA LYS A 71 -1.60 15.21 7.36
C LYS A 71 -2.60 14.05 7.36
N VAL A 72 -2.27 13.01 8.11
CA VAL A 72 -3.16 11.87 8.31
C VAL A 72 -4.39 12.38 9.05
N PRO A 73 -5.61 12.15 8.53
CA PRO A 73 -6.85 12.52 9.22
C PRO A 73 -6.87 11.92 10.64
N PRO A 74 -7.28 12.68 11.68
CA PRO A 74 -7.29 12.19 13.06
C PRO A 74 -8.08 10.89 13.24
N GLU A 75 -9.10 10.68 12.41
CA GLU A 75 -9.95 9.49 12.39
C GLU A 75 -9.17 8.22 12.06
N LEU A 76 -8.07 8.36 11.32
CA LEU A 76 -7.18 7.26 10.92
C LEU A 76 -6.04 7.02 11.91
N LEU A 77 -5.97 7.73 13.04
CA LEU A 77 -4.96 7.46 14.07
C LEU A 77 -5.29 6.20 14.88
N GLY A 78 -4.29 5.37 15.15
CA GLY A 78 -4.42 4.18 15.99
C GLY A 78 -3.54 3.02 15.55
N GLU A 79 -3.77 1.86 16.17
CA GLU A 79 -3.11 0.60 15.82
C GLU A 79 -3.91 -0.15 14.74
N TYR A 80 -3.21 -0.64 13.73
CA TYR A 80 -3.75 -1.39 12.60
C TYR A 80 -2.96 -2.68 12.36
N ARG A 81 -3.57 -3.65 11.68
CA ARG A 81 -2.91 -4.84 11.13
C ARG A 81 -3.55 -5.28 9.83
#